data_AF-S3ZCD1-F1
#
_entry.id   AF-S3ZCD1-F1
#
_cell.length_a   1.000
_cell.length_b   1.000
_cell.length_c   1.000
_cell.angle_alpha   90.00
_cell.angle_beta   90.00
_cell.angle_gamma   90.00
#
_symmetry.space_group_name_H-M   'P 1'
#
loop_
_entity.id
_entity.type
_entity.pdbx_description
1 polymer ?
#
loop_
_entity_poly.entity_id
_entity_poly.type
_entity_poly.pdbx_seq_one_letter_code
_entity_poly.pdbx_strand_id
1 'polypeptide(L)' 'MNANTNTNTTVVSRHTTSEGVVIWSRCACGRLQMALVPYGVDGKGLAAGGHDVHCPRCGR' A
#
# COMPACT_ATOMS: atom_id res chain seq x y z
N MET A 1 -12.63 -11.56 5.00
CA MET A 1 -11.32 -10.89 5.17
C MET A 1 -11.43 -9.49 4.57
N ASN A 2 -11.53 -8.43 5.38
CA ASN A 2 -11.51 -7.03 4.89
C ASN A 2 -10.43 -6.26 5.66
N ALA A 3 -9.23 -6.17 5.08
CA ALA A 3 -8.15 -5.36 5.65
C ALA A 3 -8.38 -3.88 5.28
N ASN A 4 -9.27 -3.24 6.03
CA ASN A 4 -9.46 -1.79 6.03
C ASN A 4 -9.04 -1.27 7.42
N THR A 5 -7.74 -1.13 7.67
CA THR A 5 -7.22 -0.57 8.93
C THR A 5 -6.27 0.60 8.67
N ASN A 6 -6.89 1.77 8.76
CA ASN A 6 -6.43 3.18 8.76
C ASN A 6 -5.36 3.38 9.90
N THR A 7 -4.48 4.39 10.01
CA THR A 7 -4.77 5.83 9.89
C THR A 7 -3.55 6.82 9.98
N ASN A 8 -2.43 6.64 9.28
CA ASN A 8 -1.52 7.80 9.03
C ASN A 8 -0.65 7.65 7.78
N THR A 9 -1.26 7.17 6.72
CA THR A 9 -0.64 7.08 5.40
C THR A 9 -1.44 7.96 4.44
N THR A 10 -0.76 8.91 3.81
CA THR A 10 -1.35 9.77 2.79
C THR A 10 -1.02 9.20 1.43
N VAL A 11 -2.04 8.95 0.61
CA VAL A 11 -1.83 8.57 -0.78
C VAL A 11 -1.21 9.74 -1.53
N VAL A 12 -0.04 9.51 -2.12
CA VAL A 12 0.72 10.53 -2.86
C VAL A 12 0.67 10.30 -4.37
N SER A 13 0.40 9.07 -4.82
CA SER A 13 0.18 8.81 -6.24
C SER A 13 -0.68 7.56 -6.47
N ARG A 14 -1.37 7.55 -7.62
CA ARG A 14 -2.11 6.41 -8.16
C ARG A 14 -1.81 6.30 -9.65
N HIS A 15 -1.35 5.13 -10.09
CA HIS A 15 -1.05 4.85 -11.49
C HIS A 15 -1.74 3.57 -11.93
N THR A 16 -2.49 3.65 -13.01
CA THR A 16 -3.05 2.48 -13.68
C THR A 16 -1.97 1.80 -14.51
N THR A 17 -1.91 0.48 -14.44
CA THR A 17 -1.04 -0.38 -15.26
C THR A 17 -1.91 -1.42 -15.97
N SER A 18 -1.33 -2.22 -16.87
CA SER A 18 -2.06 -3.35 -17.48
C SER A 18 -2.46 -4.42 -16.46
N GLU A 19 -1.75 -4.51 -15.34
CA GLU A 19 -1.95 -5.53 -14.31
C GLU A 19 -2.88 -5.08 -13.18
N GLY A 20 -3.08 -3.77 -13.00
CA GLY A 20 -3.82 -3.25 -11.86
C GLY A 20 -3.68 -1.75 -11.63
N VAL A 21 -3.90 -1.34 -10.39
CA VAL A 21 -3.62 0.01 -9.90
C VAL A 21 -2.47 -0.06 -8.91
N VAL A 22 -1.39 0.66 -9.20
CA VAL A 22 -0.30 0.90 -8.25
C VAL A 22 -0.64 2.13 -7.44
N ILE A 23 -0.66 1.97 -6.11
CA ILE A 23 -0.92 3.02 -5.14
C ILE A 23 0.36 3.28 -4.36
N TRP A 24 0.82 4.53 -4.38
CA TRP A 24 1.92 5.00 -3.55
C TRP A 24 1.39 5.79 -2.38
N SER A 25 1.80 5.40 -1.18
CA SER A 25 1.40 6.03 0.08
C SER A 25 2.62 6.44 0.88
N ARG A 26 2.52 7.55 1.61
CA ARG A 26 3.57 8.01 2.50
C ARG A 26 3.08 7.97 3.94
N CYS A 27 3.82 7.27 4.79
CA CYS A 27 3.56 7.25 6.23
C CYS A 27 3.90 8.61 6.85
N ALA A 28 3.30 8.92 8.01
CA ALA A 28 3.63 10.06 8.85
C ALA A 28 5.14 10.29 9.05
N CYS A 29 5.92 9.19 9.17
CA CYS A 29 7.38 9.26 9.34
C CYS A 29 8.15 9.53 8.04
N GLY A 30 7.46 9.78 6.92
CA GLY A 30 8.04 10.06 5.61
C GLY A 30 8.41 8.83 4.77
N ARG A 31 8.24 7.60 5.29
CA ARG A 31 8.53 6.36 4.54
C ARG A 31 7.50 6.13 3.44
N LEU A 32 7.99 5.75 2.27
CA LEU A 32 7.18 5.46 1.10
C LEU A 32 6.80 3.98 1.06
N GLN A 33 5.53 3.70 0.76
CA GLN A 33 4.95 2.36 0.62
C GLN A 33 4.25 2.25 -0.74
N MET A 34 4.34 1.08 -1.35
CA MET A 34 3.70 0.72 -2.60
C MET A 34 2.71 -0.42 -2.35
N ALA A 35 1.53 -0.33 -2.94
CA ALA A 35 0.61 -1.45 -3.08
C ALA A 35 0.16 -1.60 -4.54
N LEU A 36 0.16 -2.83 -5.06
CA LEU A 36 -0.49 -3.18 -6.32
C LEU A 36 -1.84 -3.83 -6.02
N VAL A 37 -2.90 -3.23 -6.55
CA VAL A 37 -4.25 -3.79 -6.56
C VAL A 37 -4.51 -4.37 -7.95
N PRO A 38 -4.44 -5.70 -8.14
CA PRO A 38 -4.53 -6.30 -9.46
C PRO A 38 -5.97 -6.27 -10.01
N TYR A 39 -6.09 -6.23 -11.35
CA TYR A 39 -7.36 -6.39 -12.04
C TYR A 39 -7.69 -7.87 -12.16
N GLY A 40 -8.28 -8.45 -11.11
CA GLY A 40 -8.71 -9.84 -11.11
C GLY A 40 -8.88 -10.39 -9.69
N VAL A 41 -9.79 -11.36 -9.53
CA VAL A 41 -10.09 -11.97 -8.22
C VAL A 41 -8.97 -12.91 -7.74
N ASP A 42 -8.14 -13.39 -8.66
CA ASP A 42 -7.04 -14.33 -8.39
C ASP A 42 -5.68 -13.65 -8.21
N GLY A 43 -5.59 -12.36 -8.55
CA GLY A 43 -4.36 -11.59 -8.40
C GLY A 43 -3.98 -11.42 -6.93
N LYS A 44 -2.80 -11.89 -6.54
CA LYS A 44 -2.23 -11.56 -5.22
C LYS A 44 -1.79 -10.11 -5.24
N GLY A 45 -2.41 -9.29 -4.37
CA GLY A 45 -1.93 -7.93 -4.13
C GLY A 45 -0.46 -7.95 -3.71
N LEU A 46 0.35 -7.09 -4.34
CA LEU A 46 1.77 -6.95 -4.02
C LEU A 46 1.96 -5.72 -3.16
N ALA A 47 2.90 -5.79 -2.21
CA ALA A 47 3.29 -4.67 -1.39
C ALA A 47 4.80 -4.55 -1.35
N ALA A 48 5.30 -3.31 -1.36
CA ALA A 48 6.72 -3.01 -1.18
C ALA A 48 6.88 -1.78 -0.27
N GLY A 49 7.96 -1.72 0.51
CA GLY A 49 8.19 -0.64 1.49
C GLY A 49 7.93 -1.01 2.96
N GLY A 50 7.74 -2.30 3.23
CA GLY A 50 7.53 -2.88 4.55
C GLY A 50 6.59 -4.06 4.41
N HIS A 51 7.02 -5.25 4.83
CA HIS A 51 6.19 -6.46 4.80
C HIS A 51 5.05 -6.38 5.83
N ASP A 52 5.23 -5.51 6.81
CA ASP A 52 4.27 -5.21 7.84
C ASP A 52 3.49 -3.96 7.43
N VAL A 53 2.16 -4.05 7.50
CA VAL A 53 1.28 -2.87 7.51
C VAL A 53 1.69 -1.89 8.63
N HIS A 54 2.48 -2.39 9.60
CA HIS A 54 3.19 -1.60 10.60
C HIS A 54 4.54 -1.06 10.11
N CYS A 55 4.67 0.26 10.08
CA CYS A 55 5.96 0.91 9.97
C CYS A 55 6.76 0.70 11.27
N PRO A 56 7.92 0.00 11.25
CA PRO A 56 8.71 -0.28 12.47
C PRO A 56 9.29 0.97 13.14
N ARG A 57 9.22 2.15 12.50
CA ARG A 57 9.57 3.44 13.12
C ARG A 57 8.39 4.17 13.77
N CYS A 58 7.18 3.89 13.31
CA CYS A 58 5.96 4.44 13.90
C CYS A 58 5.36 3.49 14.94
N GLY A 59 5.82 2.22 14.98
CA GLY A 59 5.21 1.15 15.77
C GLY A 59 3.74 0.91 15.41
N ARG A 60 3.34 1.29 14.18
CA ARG A 60 1.96 1.30 13.68
C ARG A 60 1.91 1.07 12.19
#